data_AF-A0A2V5XC55-F1
#
_entry.id   AF-A0A2V5XC55-F1
#
_cell.length_a   1.000
_cell.length_b   1.000
_cell.length_c   1.000
_cell.angle_alpha   90.00
_cell.angle_beta   90.00
_cell.angle_gamma   90.00
#
_symmetry.space_group_name_H-M   'P 1'
#
loop_
_entity.id
_entity.type
_entity.pdbx_description
1 polymer ?
#
loop_
_entity_poly.entity_id
_entity_poly.type
_entity_poly.pdbx_seq_one_letter_code
_entity_poly.pdbx_strand_id
1 'polypeptide(L)'
;MKIRVNRWPNFPGAIMAGLIVVGFCVLLLWHDPLVFWNDDYELSVLPVFADISRSWSEGHLPLLSPYSWVCSNLAGEFQYGTFSIFVNAAVVGIWKFPLTFPQQAAALSITHLIVLAIGAFLLARDRKLSVPLSIFVALIAALNGWIICWGATDWFGALGAFAWLPWAWWSLERDARALDRVVVDQVFSRNENLDGRHGESARWRIDLPDAERRRPRSWNVRARLAGDF
;
A
#
# COMPACT_ATOMS: atom_id res chain seq x y z
N MET A 1 1.58 24.10 16.22
CA MET A 1 0.89 22.80 16.36
C MET A 1 1.95 21.68 16.31
N LYS A 2 2.31 21.07 17.45
CA LYS A 2 3.32 19.99 17.50
C LYS A 2 2.69 18.71 16.94
N ILE A 3 2.98 18.39 15.68
CA ILE A 3 2.57 17.11 15.07
C ILE A 3 3.40 16.00 15.72
N ARG A 4 2.87 15.38 16.79
CA ARG A 4 3.42 14.13 17.35
C ARG A 4 3.21 13.03 16.32
N VAL A 5 4.27 12.68 15.58
CA VAL A 5 4.34 11.39 14.88
C VAL A 5 4.29 10.32 15.96
N ASN A 6 3.38 9.36 15.83
CA ASN A 6 3.36 8.26 16.78
C ASN A 6 4.66 7.50 16.57
N ARG A 7 5.54 7.45 17.58
CA ARG A 7 6.82 6.73 17.47
C ARG A 7 6.64 5.22 17.30
N TRP A 8 5.44 4.69 17.59
CA TRP A 8 5.16 3.27 17.60
C TRP A 8 4.07 2.94 16.59
N PRO A 9 4.43 2.30 15.46
CA PRO A 9 3.45 1.69 14.58
C PRO A 9 2.69 0.62 15.37
N ASN A 10 1.36 0.56 15.22
CA ASN A 10 0.55 -0.45 15.89
C ASN A 10 0.68 -1.79 15.12
N PHE A 11 1.84 -2.42 15.20
CA PHE A 11 2.11 -3.69 14.54
C PHE A 11 1.17 -4.83 14.98
N PRO A 12 0.78 -4.97 16.27
CA PRO A 12 -0.19 -5.99 16.66
C PRO A 12 -1.54 -5.82 15.94
N GLY A 13 -2.03 -4.58 15.81
CA GLY A 13 -3.24 -4.29 15.07
C GLY A 13 -3.10 -4.54 13.56
N ALA A 14 -1.92 -4.27 12.99
CA ALA A 14 -1.64 -4.55 11.59
C ALA A 14 -1.62 -6.05 11.30
N ILE A 15 -0.96 -6.84 12.17
CA ILE A 15 -0.94 -8.30 12.09
C ILE A 15 -2.37 -8.85 12.23
N MET A 16 -3.15 -8.33 13.19
CA MET A 16 -4.55 -8.72 13.34
C MET A 16 -5.38 -8.45 12.07
N ALA A 17 -5.20 -7.30 11.42
CA ALA A 17 -5.87 -7.00 10.16
C ALA A 17 -5.49 -8.00 9.06
N GLY A 18 -4.21 -8.35 8.95
CA GLY A 18 -3.73 -9.40 8.05
C GLY A 18 -4.35 -10.77 8.35
N LEU A 19 -4.45 -11.16 9.62
CA LEU A 19 -5.06 -12.43 10.03
C LEU A 19 -6.56 -12.49 9.73
N ILE A 20 -7.29 -11.38 9.85
CA ILE A 20 -8.71 -11.31 9.46
C ILE A 20 -8.84 -11.55 7.95
N VAL A 21 -7.95 -10.97 7.14
CA VAL A 21 -7.90 -11.20 5.69
C VAL A 21 -7.61 -12.67 5.38
N VAL A 22 -6.66 -13.30 6.06
CA VAL A 22 -6.41 -14.75 5.93
C VAL A 22 -7.66 -15.55 6.26
N GLY A 23 -8.32 -15.25 7.38
CA GLY A 23 -9.56 -15.93 7.78
C GLY A 23 -10.64 -15.81 6.71
N PHE A 24 -10.80 -14.64 6.10
CA PHE A 24 -11.72 -14.44 4.99
C PHE A 24 -11.33 -15.25 3.75
N CYS A 25 -10.05 -15.27 3.36
CA CYS A 25 -9.58 -16.08 2.23
C CYS A 25 -9.76 -17.59 2.48
N VAL A 26 -9.61 -18.07 3.71
CA VAL A 26 -9.90 -19.47 4.07
C VAL A 26 -11.39 -19.77 3.91
N LEU A 27 -12.28 -18.83 4.24
CA LEU A 27 -13.72 -19.00 3.96
C LEU A 27 -14.01 -19.07 2.46
N LEU A 28 -13.33 -18.27 1.63
CA LEU A 28 -13.44 -18.36 0.17
C LEU A 28 -12.97 -19.73 -0.35
N LEU A 29 -11.80 -20.19 0.11
CA LEU A 29 -11.26 -21.50 -0.26
C LEU A 29 -12.11 -22.68 0.20
N TRP A 30 -12.79 -22.55 1.34
CA TRP A 30 -13.74 -23.55 1.80
C TRP A 30 -14.93 -23.66 0.83
N HIS A 31 -15.41 -22.52 0.33
CA HIS A 31 -16.52 -22.48 -0.62
C HIS A 31 -16.10 -22.96 -2.01
N ASP A 32 -14.94 -22.50 -2.49
CA ASP A 32 -14.37 -22.87 -3.77
C ASP A 32 -12.84 -22.98 -3.69
N PRO A 33 -12.28 -24.22 -3.71
CA PRO A 33 -10.84 -24.45 -3.67
C PRO A 33 -10.07 -23.87 -4.86
N LEU A 34 -10.75 -23.50 -5.96
CA LEU A 34 -10.16 -22.96 -7.17
C LEU A 34 -10.29 -21.43 -7.26
N VAL A 35 -10.84 -20.77 -6.25
CA VAL A 35 -11.15 -19.33 -6.27
C VAL A 35 -9.95 -18.41 -6.57
N PHE A 36 -8.71 -18.87 -6.37
CA PHE A 36 -7.49 -18.11 -6.69
C PHE A 36 -6.74 -18.66 -7.91
N TRP A 37 -7.35 -19.56 -8.68
CA TRP A 37 -6.79 -20.23 -9.85
C TRP A 37 -7.73 -20.04 -11.04
N ASN A 38 -7.62 -18.91 -11.73
CA ASN A 38 -8.46 -18.61 -12.88
C ASN A 38 -7.72 -17.75 -13.93
N ASP A 39 -8.17 -17.83 -15.18
CA ASP A 39 -7.76 -16.98 -16.31
C ASP A 39 -6.23 -16.78 -16.46
N ASP A 40 -5.75 -15.53 -16.46
CA ASP A 40 -4.33 -15.17 -16.57
C ASP A 40 -3.47 -15.87 -15.51
N TYR A 41 -4.02 -16.08 -14.32
CA TYR A 41 -3.37 -16.73 -13.20
C TYR A 41 -2.98 -18.17 -13.56
N GLU A 42 -3.93 -18.91 -14.13
CA GLU A 42 -3.76 -20.28 -14.63
C GLU A 42 -2.88 -20.36 -15.88
N LEU A 43 -3.14 -19.50 -16.87
CA LEU A 43 -2.57 -19.63 -18.20
C LEU A 43 -1.16 -19.05 -18.33
N SER A 44 -0.85 -17.98 -17.60
CA SER A 44 0.37 -17.19 -17.84
C SER A 44 1.18 -16.88 -16.59
N VAL A 45 0.56 -16.76 -15.41
CA VAL A 45 1.28 -16.34 -14.19
C VAL A 45 1.99 -17.52 -13.54
N LEU A 46 1.27 -18.58 -13.14
CA LEU A 46 1.94 -19.66 -12.40
C LEU A 46 2.88 -20.54 -13.20
N PRO A 47 2.62 -20.88 -14.47
CA PRO A 47 3.62 -21.58 -15.27
C PRO A 47 4.95 -20.79 -15.33
N VAL A 48 4.86 -19.46 -15.44
CA VAL A 48 6.04 -18.58 -15.40
C VAL A 48 6.68 -18.57 -14.02
N PHE A 49 5.91 -18.48 -12.93
CA PHE A 49 6.48 -18.56 -11.57
C PHE A 49 7.11 -19.90 -11.23
N ALA A 50 6.61 -21.00 -11.79
CA ALA A 50 7.28 -22.29 -11.71
C ALA A 50 8.65 -22.25 -12.39
N ASP A 51 8.75 -21.61 -13.55
CA ASP A 51 10.03 -21.47 -14.25
C ASP A 51 10.99 -20.48 -13.57
N ILE A 52 10.48 -19.39 -12.98
CA ILE A 52 11.27 -18.48 -12.14
C ILE A 52 11.85 -19.23 -10.94
N SER A 53 11.02 -20.02 -10.25
CA SER A 53 11.45 -20.83 -9.10
C SER A 53 12.50 -21.88 -9.48
N ARG A 54 12.31 -22.54 -10.64
CA ARG A 54 13.29 -23.46 -11.21
C ARG A 54 14.62 -22.76 -11.50
N SER A 55 14.57 -21.61 -12.19
CA SER A 55 15.76 -20.82 -12.53
C SER A 55 16.57 -20.44 -11.30
N TRP A 56 15.93 -19.91 -10.26
CA TRP A 56 16.59 -19.62 -8.99
C TRP A 56 17.18 -20.86 -8.33
N SER A 57 16.47 -21.99 -8.38
CA SER A 57 16.94 -23.25 -7.78
C SER A 57 18.14 -23.83 -8.51
N GLU A 58 18.31 -23.54 -9.80
CA GLU A 58 19.47 -23.93 -10.62
C GLU A 58 20.61 -22.91 -10.56
N GLY A 59 20.44 -21.77 -9.87
CA GLY A 59 21.44 -20.70 -9.79
C GLY A 59 21.46 -19.76 -10.99
N HIS A 60 20.39 -19.77 -11.80
CA HIS A 60 20.21 -18.85 -12.93
C HIS A 60 19.36 -17.64 -12.54
N LEU A 61 19.68 -16.49 -13.13
CA LEU A 61 18.84 -15.30 -13.00
C LEU A 61 17.62 -15.44 -13.94
N PRO A 62 16.38 -15.28 -13.44
CA PRO A 62 15.16 -15.43 -14.23
C PRO A 62 14.88 -14.19 -15.08
N LEU A 63 15.79 -13.84 -15.98
CA LEU A 63 15.65 -12.65 -16.85
C LEU A 63 14.85 -12.97 -18.12
N LEU A 64 15.05 -14.16 -18.67
CA LEU A 64 14.41 -14.68 -19.87
C LEU A 64 13.97 -16.12 -19.58
N SER A 65 12.82 -16.51 -20.13
CA SER A 65 12.34 -17.89 -20.04
C SER A 65 12.18 -18.49 -21.42
N PRO A 66 12.87 -19.61 -21.75
CA PRO A 66 12.62 -20.33 -23.01
C PRO A 66 11.33 -21.15 -22.98
N TYR A 67 10.67 -21.26 -21.82
CA TYR A 67 9.48 -22.06 -21.60
C TYR A 67 8.18 -21.24 -21.60
N SER A 68 8.30 -19.92 -21.69
CA SER A 68 7.18 -18.98 -21.70
C SER A 68 6.90 -18.43 -23.10
N TRP A 69 5.72 -17.83 -23.28
CA TRP A 69 5.25 -17.27 -24.54
C TRP A 69 6.25 -16.25 -25.12
N VAL A 70 6.73 -16.52 -26.34
CA VAL A 70 7.73 -15.71 -27.08
C VAL A 70 9.03 -15.47 -26.29
N CYS A 71 9.56 -16.52 -25.65
CA CYS A 71 10.78 -16.45 -24.85
C CYS A 71 10.75 -15.33 -23.79
N SER A 72 9.59 -15.17 -23.13
CA SER A 72 9.17 -13.97 -22.39
C SER A 72 10.32 -13.23 -21.71
N ASN A 73 10.42 -11.93 -22.01
CA ASN A 73 11.33 -11.02 -21.35
C ASN A 73 10.85 -10.76 -19.91
N LEU A 74 11.09 -11.71 -19.00
CA LEU A 74 10.67 -11.63 -17.61
C LEU A 74 11.18 -10.35 -16.95
N ALA A 75 12.37 -9.88 -17.33
CA ALA A 75 12.92 -8.62 -16.84
C ALA A 75 12.12 -7.38 -17.29
N GLY A 76 11.48 -7.43 -18.46
CA GLY A 76 10.65 -6.33 -19.00
C GLY A 76 9.20 -6.36 -18.56
N GLU A 77 8.72 -7.51 -18.10
CA GLU A 77 7.32 -7.73 -17.71
C GLU A 77 7.13 -7.42 -16.22
N PHE A 78 6.42 -6.32 -15.93
CA PHE A 78 6.25 -5.85 -14.55
C PHE A 78 5.51 -6.86 -13.67
N GLN A 79 4.59 -7.64 -14.27
CA GLN A 79 3.71 -8.56 -13.55
C GLN A 79 4.45 -9.70 -12.83
N TYR A 80 5.65 -10.05 -13.31
CA TYR A 80 6.43 -11.12 -12.69
C TYR A 80 7.32 -10.66 -11.54
N GLY A 81 7.47 -9.34 -11.35
CA GLY A 81 8.26 -8.80 -10.25
C GLY A 81 9.71 -9.32 -10.24
N THR A 82 10.32 -9.51 -11.40
CA THR A 82 11.66 -10.12 -11.56
C THR A 82 12.74 -9.50 -10.67
N PHE A 83 12.66 -8.19 -10.41
CA PHE A 83 13.58 -7.48 -9.52
C PHE A 83 13.07 -7.32 -8.08
N SER A 84 11.85 -7.75 -7.78
CA SER A 84 11.26 -7.70 -6.45
C SER A 84 11.80 -8.85 -5.61
N ILE A 85 12.62 -8.54 -4.61
CA ILE A 85 13.13 -9.52 -3.65
C ILE A 85 11.97 -10.24 -2.97
N PHE A 86 10.88 -9.54 -2.65
CA PHE A 86 9.73 -10.13 -1.99
C PHE A 86 9.00 -11.13 -2.88
N VAL A 87 8.69 -10.77 -4.13
CA VAL A 87 7.98 -11.67 -5.05
C VAL A 87 8.82 -12.92 -5.30
N ASN A 88 10.11 -12.77 -5.58
CA ASN A 88 10.99 -13.90 -5.80
C ASN A 88 11.14 -14.78 -4.55
N ALA A 89 11.25 -14.18 -3.36
CA ALA A 89 11.30 -14.95 -2.11
C ALA A 89 10.00 -15.71 -1.85
N ALA A 90 8.84 -15.10 -2.11
CA ALA A 90 7.54 -15.74 -1.99
C ALA A 90 7.40 -16.90 -2.99
N VAL A 91 7.72 -16.67 -4.27
CA VAL A 91 7.67 -17.69 -5.33
C VAL A 91 8.61 -18.86 -5.01
N VAL A 92 9.89 -18.60 -4.74
CA VAL A 92 10.84 -19.67 -4.41
C VAL A 92 10.40 -20.41 -3.15
N GLY A 93 9.94 -19.69 -2.11
CA GLY A 93 9.48 -20.29 -0.85
C GLY A 93 8.25 -21.19 -1.02
N ILE A 94 7.23 -20.73 -1.73
CA ILE A 94 5.99 -21.48 -1.98
C ILE A 94 6.28 -22.74 -2.78
N TRP A 95 7.15 -22.68 -3.80
CA TRP A 95 7.51 -23.81 -4.65
C TRP A 95 8.39 -24.87 -3.97
N LYS A 96 8.89 -24.63 -2.74
CA LYS A 96 9.54 -25.70 -1.95
C LYS A 96 8.55 -26.67 -1.34
N PHE A 97 7.26 -26.32 -1.27
CA PHE A 97 6.23 -27.19 -0.71
C PHE A 97 5.55 -28.03 -1.81
N PRO A 98 5.11 -29.25 -1.50
CA PRO A 98 4.42 -30.13 -2.44
C PRO A 98 2.95 -29.71 -2.60
N LEU A 99 2.71 -28.46 -2.97
CA LEU A 99 1.40 -27.87 -3.20
C LEU A 99 0.95 -28.09 -4.65
N THR A 100 -0.35 -28.27 -4.86
CA THR A 100 -0.92 -28.20 -6.20
C THR A 100 -0.88 -26.77 -6.73
N PHE A 101 -0.95 -26.60 -8.04
CA PHE A 101 -0.98 -25.29 -8.70
C PHE A 101 -2.05 -24.33 -8.13
N PRO A 102 -3.32 -24.76 -7.93
CA PRO A 102 -4.31 -23.91 -7.27
C PRO A 102 -3.96 -23.51 -5.84
N GLN A 103 -3.32 -24.41 -5.08
CA GLN A 103 -2.86 -24.12 -3.73
C GLN A 103 -1.68 -23.13 -3.71
N GLN A 104 -0.77 -23.24 -4.68
CA GLN A 104 0.33 -22.28 -4.86
C GLN A 104 -0.21 -20.89 -5.20
N ALA A 105 -1.23 -20.83 -6.05
CA ALA A 105 -1.90 -19.59 -6.41
C ALA A 105 -2.59 -18.93 -5.22
N ALA A 106 -3.36 -19.72 -4.45
CA ALA A 106 -3.96 -19.27 -3.21
C ALA A 106 -2.89 -18.77 -2.21
N ALA A 107 -1.81 -19.51 -2.02
CA ALA A 107 -0.72 -19.11 -1.12
C ALA A 107 -0.10 -17.77 -1.55
N LEU A 108 0.13 -17.59 -2.85
CA LEU A 108 0.75 -16.39 -3.40
C LEU A 108 -0.21 -15.18 -3.29
N SER A 109 -1.48 -15.34 -3.66
CA SER A 109 -2.49 -14.30 -3.54
C SER A 109 -2.72 -13.89 -2.10
N ILE A 110 -2.91 -14.85 -1.17
CA ILE A 110 -3.08 -14.57 0.26
C ILE A 110 -1.88 -13.83 0.83
N THR A 111 -0.66 -14.22 0.46
CA THR A 111 0.58 -13.56 0.90
C THR A 111 0.57 -12.06 0.53
N HIS A 112 0.16 -11.71 -0.69
CA HIS A 112 0.09 -10.32 -1.14
C HIS A 112 -1.08 -9.55 -0.52
N LEU A 113 -2.23 -10.21 -0.32
CA LEU A 113 -3.38 -9.61 0.38
C LEU A 113 -3.07 -9.26 1.84
N ILE A 114 -2.27 -10.08 2.53
CA ILE A 114 -1.77 -9.77 3.88
C ILE A 114 -0.89 -8.52 3.84
N VAL A 115 0.05 -8.44 2.90
CA VAL A 115 0.94 -7.27 2.76
C VAL A 115 0.15 -6.00 2.46
N LEU A 116 -0.85 -6.09 1.59
CA LEU A 116 -1.78 -5.00 1.29
C LEU A 116 -2.50 -4.53 2.56
N ALA A 117 -3.10 -5.47 3.30
CA ALA A 117 -3.85 -5.17 4.53
C ALA A 117 -2.97 -4.50 5.60
N ILE A 118 -1.78 -5.04 5.84
CA ILE A 118 -0.82 -4.50 6.81
C ILE A 118 -0.41 -3.08 6.42
N GLY A 119 -0.05 -2.86 5.15
CA GLY A 119 0.34 -1.54 4.65
C GLY A 119 -0.79 -0.50 4.79
N ALA A 120 -2.01 -0.87 4.38
CA ALA A 120 -3.18 -0.02 4.48
C ALA A 120 -3.53 0.32 5.93
N PHE A 121 -3.43 -0.66 6.85
CA PHE A 121 -3.62 -0.43 8.28
C PHE A 121 -2.58 0.56 8.82
N LEU A 122 -1.30 0.38 8.50
CA LEU A 122 -0.22 1.23 9.01
C LEU A 122 -0.33 2.67 8.48
N LEU A 123 -0.67 2.83 7.20
CA LEU A 123 -0.97 4.13 6.59
C LEU A 123 -2.14 4.82 7.31
N ALA A 124 -3.25 4.12 7.54
CA ALA A 124 -4.40 4.63 8.27
C ALA A 124 -4.05 5.03 9.71
N ARG A 125 -3.23 4.22 10.39
CA ARG A 125 -2.80 4.49 11.76
C ARG A 125 -1.91 5.72 11.87
N ASP A 126 -1.05 5.95 10.89
CA ASP A 126 -0.18 7.13 10.87
C ASP A 126 -0.99 8.42 10.67
N ARG A 127 -2.09 8.35 9.90
CA ARG A 127 -3.12 9.38 9.77
C ARG A 127 -4.04 9.54 11.00
N LYS A 128 -3.69 8.91 12.12
CA LYS A 128 -4.38 9.03 13.42
C LYS A 128 -5.81 8.47 13.44
N LEU A 129 -6.20 7.65 12.47
CA LEU A 129 -7.47 6.93 12.52
C LEU A 129 -7.46 5.94 13.69
N SER A 130 -8.63 5.72 14.32
CA SER A 130 -8.76 4.74 15.41
C SER A 130 -8.37 3.33 14.94
N VAL A 131 -8.06 2.43 15.87
CA VAL A 131 -7.72 1.04 15.52
C VAL A 131 -8.85 0.36 14.72
N PRO A 132 -10.13 0.43 15.13
CA PRO A 132 -11.22 -0.16 14.35
C PRO A 132 -11.32 0.41 12.94
N LEU A 133 -11.19 1.73 12.79
CA LEU A 133 -11.26 2.38 11.48
C LEU A 133 -10.06 2.01 10.59
N SER A 134 -8.89 1.80 11.19
CA SER A 134 -7.70 1.35 10.46
C SER A 134 -7.82 -0.11 10.00
N ILE A 135 -8.45 -0.98 10.81
CA ILE A 135 -8.82 -2.34 10.37
C ILE A 135 -9.79 -2.24 9.20
N PHE A 136 -10.82 -1.40 9.30
CA PHE A 136 -11.80 -1.22 8.23
C PHE A 136 -11.16 -0.77 6.90
N VAL A 137 -10.21 0.18 6.96
CA VAL A 137 -9.43 0.59 5.78
C VAL A 137 -8.62 -0.57 5.20
N ALA A 138 -7.97 -1.38 6.05
CA ALA A 138 -7.22 -2.55 5.61
C ALA A 138 -8.11 -3.60 4.92
N LEU A 139 -9.30 -3.84 5.46
CA LEU A 139 -10.27 -4.78 4.88
C LEU A 139 -10.81 -4.25 3.55
N ILE A 140 -11.15 -2.97 3.44
CA ILE A 140 -11.57 -2.40 2.15
C ILE A 140 -10.43 -2.50 1.14
N ALA A 141 -9.20 -2.17 1.53
CA ALA A 141 -8.05 -2.21 0.64
C ALA A 141 -7.79 -3.63 0.11
N ALA A 142 -7.86 -4.66 0.96
CA ALA A 142 -7.53 -6.03 0.58
C ALA A 142 -8.73 -6.86 0.07
N LEU A 143 -9.95 -6.59 0.52
CA LEU A 143 -11.12 -7.45 0.30
C LEU A 143 -12.23 -6.80 -0.55
N ASN A 144 -11.97 -5.65 -1.18
CA ASN A 144 -12.93 -5.11 -2.13
C ASN A 144 -13.04 -6.02 -3.37
N GLY A 145 -14.20 -6.00 -4.03
CA GLY A 145 -14.49 -6.89 -5.15
C GLY A 145 -13.52 -6.77 -6.32
N TRP A 146 -12.93 -5.60 -6.56
CA TRP A 146 -11.93 -5.47 -7.61
C TRP A 146 -10.64 -6.23 -7.23
N ILE A 147 -10.14 -6.05 -6.01
CA ILE A 147 -8.92 -6.74 -5.55
C ILE A 147 -9.13 -8.25 -5.48
N ILE A 148 -10.27 -8.72 -5.00
CA ILE A 148 -10.54 -10.16 -4.93
C ILE A 148 -10.77 -10.73 -6.33
N CYS A 149 -11.78 -10.25 -7.05
CA CYS A 149 -12.18 -10.88 -8.31
C CYS A 149 -11.16 -10.65 -9.43
N TRP A 150 -10.58 -9.45 -9.55
CA TRP A 150 -9.63 -9.18 -10.63
C TRP A 150 -8.18 -9.39 -10.21
N GLY A 151 -7.79 -8.89 -9.04
CA GLY A 151 -6.38 -8.95 -8.62
C GLY A 151 -5.96 -10.35 -8.16
N ALA A 152 -6.70 -10.92 -7.21
CA ALA A 152 -6.30 -12.13 -6.51
C ALA A 152 -6.68 -13.42 -7.24
N THR A 153 -7.79 -13.40 -7.97
CA THR A 153 -8.31 -14.56 -8.72
C THR A 153 -7.73 -14.67 -10.13
N ASP A 154 -7.57 -13.55 -10.84
CA ASP A 154 -7.22 -13.55 -12.27
C ASP A 154 -5.83 -12.96 -12.55
N TRP A 155 -5.58 -11.71 -12.15
CA TRP A 155 -4.43 -10.93 -12.64
C TRP A 155 -3.44 -10.55 -11.52
N PHE A 156 -2.47 -11.43 -11.29
CA PHE A 156 -1.45 -11.24 -10.25
C PHE A 156 -0.67 -9.93 -10.39
N GLY A 157 -0.37 -9.48 -11.61
CA GLY A 157 0.39 -8.25 -11.84
C GLY A 157 -0.24 -7.04 -11.14
N ALA A 158 -1.57 -6.94 -11.18
CA ALA A 158 -2.31 -5.95 -10.43
C ALA A 158 -2.18 -6.16 -8.91
N LEU A 159 -2.47 -7.36 -8.41
CA LEU A 159 -2.38 -7.63 -6.96
C LEU A 159 -0.99 -7.32 -6.40
N GLY A 160 0.05 -7.73 -7.11
CA GLY A 160 1.44 -7.45 -6.80
C GLY A 160 1.70 -5.95 -6.66
N ALA A 161 1.23 -5.13 -7.60
CA ALA A 161 1.36 -3.68 -7.54
C ALA A 161 0.56 -3.06 -6.38
N PHE A 162 -0.70 -3.45 -6.20
CA PHE A 162 -1.56 -2.92 -5.15
C PHE A 162 -1.05 -3.25 -3.75
N ALA A 163 -0.45 -4.43 -3.54
CA ALA A 163 0.12 -4.82 -2.26
C ALA A 163 1.15 -3.82 -1.72
N TRP A 164 1.93 -3.19 -2.60
CA TRP A 164 2.97 -2.23 -2.24
C TRP A 164 2.50 -0.77 -2.21
N LEU A 165 1.35 -0.46 -2.82
CA LEU A 165 0.86 0.92 -2.93
C LEU A 165 0.72 1.62 -1.56
N PRO A 166 0.12 1.02 -0.51
CA PRO A 166 0.03 1.67 0.79
C PRO A 166 1.40 1.88 1.46
N TRP A 167 2.36 0.99 1.22
CA TRP A 167 3.71 1.09 1.78
C TRP A 167 4.50 2.23 1.15
N ALA A 168 4.44 2.33 -0.18
CA ALA A 168 5.03 3.43 -0.93
C ALA A 168 4.42 4.77 -0.48
N TRP A 169 3.08 4.84 -0.41
CA TRP A 169 2.38 6.02 0.06
C TRP A 169 2.81 6.39 1.48
N TRP A 170 2.77 5.42 2.40
CA TRP A 170 3.11 5.65 3.80
C TRP A 170 4.54 6.16 3.99
N SER A 171 5.48 5.62 3.22
CA SER A 171 6.88 6.05 3.27
C SER A 171 7.04 7.48 2.75
N LEU A 172 6.48 7.79 1.58
CA LEU A 172 6.53 9.14 0.98
C LEU A 172 5.94 10.20 1.92
N GLU A 173 4.80 9.91 2.53
CA GLU A 173 4.17 10.82 3.48
C GLU A 173 5.03 11.09 4.73
N ARG A 174 5.75 10.07 5.21
CA ARG A 174 6.63 10.21 6.38
C ARG A 174 7.88 11.01 6.02
N ASP A 175 8.43 10.79 4.85
CA ASP A 175 9.61 11.51 4.35
C ASP A 175 9.27 12.98 4.09
N ALA A 176 8.13 13.27 3.46
CA ALA A 176 7.66 14.65 3.28
C ALA A 176 7.53 15.39 4.63
N ARG A 177 6.91 14.75 5.64
CA ARG A 177 6.80 15.33 6.99
C ARG A 177 8.15 15.47 7.70
N ALA A 178 9.14 14.64 7.37
CA ALA A 178 10.48 14.74 7.92
C ALA A 178 11.23 15.92 7.30
N LEU A 179 11.14 16.11 5.99
CA LEU A 179 11.72 17.24 5.27
C LEU A 179 11.15 18.57 5.76
N ASP A 180 9.82 18.68 5.94
CA ASP A 180 9.18 19.89 6.49
C ASP A 180 9.76 20.28 7.85
N ARG A 181 10.05 19.30 8.72
CA ARG A 181 10.66 19.56 10.03
C ARG A 181 12.08 20.09 9.91
N VAL A 182 12.90 19.49 9.06
CA VAL A 182 14.29 19.93 8.85
C VAL A 182 14.33 21.36 8.34
N VAL A 183 13.48 21.70 7.37
CA VAL A 183 13.39 23.06 6.83
C VAL A 183 12.95 24.05 7.92
N VAL A 184 11.94 23.70 8.71
CA VAL A 184 11.45 24.54 9.81
C VAL A 184 12.54 24.76 10.87
N ASP A 185 13.23 23.71 11.30
CA ASP A 185 14.30 23.79 12.30
C ASP A 185 15.52 24.61 11.78
N GLN A 186 15.85 24.50 10.49
CA GLN A 186 16.89 25.33 9.86
C GLN A 186 16.49 26.81 9.79
N VAL A 187 15.23 27.13 9.49
CA VAL A 187 14.74 28.51 9.47
C VAL A 187 14.76 29.11 10.88
N PHE A 188 14.30 28.38 11.90
CA PHE A 188 14.33 28.85 13.27
C PHE A 188 15.76 29.05 13.80
N SER A 189 16.66 28.09 13.59
CA SER A 189 18.07 28.22 14.01
C SER A 189 18.82 29.34 13.28
N ARG A 190 18.48 29.61 12.01
CA ARG A 190 19.03 30.76 11.27
C ARG A 190 18.54 32.09 11.86
N ASN A 191 17.28 32.19 12.25
CA ASN A 191 16.72 33.41 12.84
C ASN A 191 17.27 33.68 14.25
N GLU A 192 17.44 32.66 15.09
CA GLU A 192 18.07 32.82 16.42
C GLU A 192 19.53 33.33 16.31
N ASN A 193 20.28 32.88 15.31
CA ASN A 193 21.63 33.37 15.04
C ASN A 193 21.69 34.81 14.50
N LEU A 194 20.59 35.32 13.95
CA LEU A 194 20.47 36.72 13.51
C LEU A 194 20.09 37.63 14.70
N ASP A 195 19.20 37.19 15.57
CA ASP A 195 18.81 37.93 16.79
C ASP A 195 19.94 37.99 17.84
N GLY A 196 20.86 37.01 17.85
CA GLY A 196 22.04 37.02 18.71
C GLY A 196 23.09 38.12 18.39
N ARG A 197 22.92 38.88 17.29
CA ARG A 197 23.82 40.00 16.93
C ARG A 197 23.30 41.39 17.24
N HIS A 198 22.05 41.55 17.66
CA HIS A 198 21.53 42.85 18.08
C HIS A 198 20.60 42.69 19.27
N GLY A 199 21.06 43.15 20.43
CA GLY A 199 20.22 43.34 21.61
C GLY A 199 19.23 44.47 21.37
N GLU A 200 18.15 44.21 20.64
CA GLU A 200 16.93 45.01 20.67
C GLU A 200 15.72 44.09 20.49
N SER A 201 14.80 44.16 21.45
CA SER A 201 13.57 43.38 21.49
C SER A 201 12.64 43.75 20.33
N ALA A 202 12.80 43.09 19.18
CA ALA A 202 11.86 43.20 18.07
C ALA A 202 10.65 42.27 18.31
N ARG A 203 9.54 42.86 18.75
CA ARG A 203 8.23 42.20 18.87
C ARG A 203 7.66 42.01 17.46
N TRP A 204 7.98 40.88 16.83
CA TRP A 204 7.48 40.57 15.49
C TRP A 204 5.96 40.28 15.50
N ARG A 205 5.19 41.24 15.00
CA ARG A 205 3.80 41.05 14.57
C ARG A 205 3.85 40.35 13.22
N ILE A 206 3.30 39.14 13.12
CA ILE A 206 3.16 38.44 11.85
C ILE A 206 2.08 39.18 11.06
N ASP A 207 2.47 40.07 10.15
CA ASP A 207 1.58 40.57 9.11
C ASP A 207 1.47 39.48 8.04
N LEU A 208 0.37 38.74 8.10
CA LEU A 208 -0.06 37.85 7.02
C LEU A 208 -0.24 38.69 5.74
N PRO A 209 0.18 38.19 4.57
CA PRO A 209 -0.13 38.84 3.29
C PRO A 209 -1.64 39.05 3.15
N ASP A 210 -2.05 40.23 2.66
CA ASP A 210 -3.44 40.73 2.55
C ASP A 210 -4.38 39.92 1.62
N ALA A 211 -4.14 38.63 1.41
CA ALA A 211 -4.97 37.74 0.59
C ALA A 211 -6.21 37.19 1.31
N GLU A 212 -6.35 37.34 2.64
CA GLU A 212 -7.48 36.80 3.42
C GLU A 212 -8.59 37.81 3.74
N ARG A 213 -8.53 39.06 3.25
CA ARG A 213 -9.58 40.08 3.48
C ARG A 213 -10.79 40.01 2.54
N ARG A 214 -11.03 38.89 1.86
CA ARG A 214 -12.28 38.64 1.12
C ARG A 214 -12.95 37.34 1.58
N ARG A 215 -13.63 37.39 2.73
CA ARG A 215 -14.74 36.47 3.01
C ARG A 215 -15.90 36.81 2.07
N PRO A 216 -16.46 35.86 1.30
CA PRO A 216 -17.77 36.04 0.72
C PRO A 216 -18.80 36.12 1.85
N ARG A 217 -19.62 37.16 1.82
CA ARG A 217 -20.77 37.33 2.70
C ARG A 217 -21.68 36.10 2.63
N SER A 218 -22.08 35.61 3.80
CA SER A 218 -23.31 34.87 4.10
C SER A 218 -24.25 34.60 2.90
N TRP A 219 -24.33 33.35 2.47
CA TRP A 219 -25.53 32.83 1.83
C TRP A 219 -26.44 32.25 2.90
N ASN A 220 -27.30 33.11 3.44
CA ASN A 220 -28.54 32.69 4.07
C ASN A 220 -29.45 32.15 2.96
N VAL A 221 -29.55 30.83 2.81
CA VAL A 221 -30.66 30.23 2.06
C VAL A 221 -31.60 29.61 3.09
N ARG A 222 -32.66 30.37 3.40
CA ARG A 222 -33.83 29.88 4.12
C ARG A 222 -34.52 28.83 3.25
N ALA A 223 -34.85 27.71 3.89
CA ALA A 223 -35.84 26.77 3.41
C ALA A 223 -37.17 27.47 3.09
N ARG A 224 -37.75 27.15 1.93
CA ARG A 224 -39.17 27.38 1.66
C ARG A 224 -39.70 26.17 0.87
N LEU A 225 -40.58 25.43 1.53
CA LEU A 225 -41.42 24.36 0.97
C LEU A 225 -42.54 24.97 0.12
N ALA A 226 -42.84 24.32 -1.02
CA ALA A 226 -44.07 24.27 -1.84
C ALA A 226 -43.59 23.85 -3.24
N GLY A 227 -44.04 22.78 -3.89
CA GLY A 227 -45.42 22.33 -4.12
C GLY A 227 -45.61 22.29 -5.64
N ASP A 228 -46.10 21.16 -6.15
CA ASP A 228 -46.72 20.91 -7.47
C ASP A 228 -45.81 20.92 -8.73
N PHE A 229 -45.45 19.72 -9.20
CA PHE A 229 -45.95 19.03 -10.42
C PHE A 229 -45.19 17.71 -10.63
#